data_AF-A0AAD9Z957-F1
#
_entry.id   AF-A0AAD9Z957-F1
#
_cell.length_a   1.000
_cell.length_b   1.000
_cell.length_c   1.000
_cell.angle_alpha   90.00
_cell.angle_beta   90.00
_cell.angle_gamma   90.00
#
_symmetry.space_group_name_H-M   'P 1'
#
loop_
_entity.id
_entity.type
_entity.pdbx_description
1 polymer ?
#
loop_
_entity_poly.entity_id
_entity_poly.type
_entity_poly.pdbx_seq_one_letter_code
_entity_poly.pdbx_strand_id
1 'polypeptide(L)'
;MMNSIPEALMWLTHPLVIAIAQYLIFTLAAGFTSPRSPTRLLAFALLSFCTWLGIYNFPRNIQSTSVLAAILAGAIAGSPLGYLDRVILRAWAYEDRKAIFGPPPKGKEKTDDQRPISGPGVIDDEDTFGSRYSFGSEVSGVVRGIGTSFEIKYIPPFSSSDPGYVPSPAAFIASKFMIIIACHYIVEYTMDWRVAFDKSLFLPSKVPFFARLDDVTLDDVLARLIIGLTTWIYNYAILQVFFGIPAAIAVAFKPSSVGEWRPPFGSIQDAYTMRGFWG
;
A
#
# COMPACT_ATOMS: atom_id res chain seq x y z
N MET A 1 30.43 18.04 2.75
CA MET A 1 30.64 18.30 1.31
C MET A 1 30.47 16.97 0.58
N MET A 2 29.29 16.70 0.01
CA MET A 2 29.12 15.59 -0.93
C MET A 2 29.14 16.20 -2.33
N ASN A 3 30.09 15.74 -3.13
CA ASN A 3 30.32 16.16 -4.51
C ASN A 3 29.00 16.16 -5.30
N SER A 4 28.78 17.23 -6.05
CA SER A 4 27.69 17.34 -7.01
C SER A 4 27.70 16.11 -7.93
N ILE A 5 26.66 15.28 -7.82
CA ILE A 5 26.42 14.18 -8.76
C ILE A 5 26.44 14.77 -10.17
N PRO A 6 27.23 14.23 -11.12
CA PRO A 6 27.28 14.73 -12.49
C PRO A 6 25.87 14.82 -13.08
N GLU A 7 25.59 15.84 -13.89
CA GLU A 7 24.24 16.05 -14.45
C GLU A 7 23.70 14.80 -15.16
N ALA A 8 24.58 14.07 -15.84
CA ALA A 8 24.27 12.81 -16.52
C ALA A 8 23.79 11.67 -15.60
N LEU A 9 24.04 11.76 -14.28
CA LEU A 9 23.57 10.80 -13.27
C LEU A 9 22.33 11.31 -12.51
N MET A 10 21.86 12.53 -12.75
CA MET A 10 20.71 13.08 -12.02
C MET A 10 19.42 12.30 -12.29
N TRP A 11 19.21 11.83 -13.52
CA TRP A 11 18.03 11.05 -13.87
C TRP A 11 17.97 9.70 -13.14
N LEU A 12 19.12 9.10 -12.80
CA LEU A 12 19.18 7.85 -12.02
C LEU A 12 18.70 8.03 -10.58
N THR A 13 18.72 9.27 -10.07
CA THR A 13 18.22 9.61 -8.74
C THR A 13 16.75 10.03 -8.73
N HIS A 14 16.08 10.02 -9.90
CA HIS A 14 14.69 10.38 -9.99
C HIS A 14 13.82 9.34 -9.25
N PRO A 15 12.87 9.74 -8.37
CA PRO A 15 12.07 8.81 -7.56
C PRO A 15 11.35 7.72 -8.37
N LEU A 16 10.88 8.04 -9.58
CA LEU A 16 10.26 7.05 -10.47
C LEU A 16 11.24 5.95 -10.90
N VAL A 17 12.47 6.32 -11.26
CA VAL A 17 13.52 5.36 -11.67
C VAL A 17 13.89 4.48 -10.49
N ILE A 18 13.98 5.07 -9.29
CA ILE A 18 14.25 4.36 -8.04
C ILE A 18 13.11 3.37 -7.73
N ALA A 19 11.84 3.77 -7.86
CA ALA A 19 10.70 2.89 -7.62
C ALA A 19 10.68 1.69 -8.60
N ILE A 20 10.99 1.93 -9.88
CA ILE A 20 11.11 0.86 -10.88
C ILE A 20 12.28 -0.08 -10.50
N ALA A 21 13.43 0.46 -10.12
CA ALA A 21 14.57 -0.34 -9.70
C ALA A 21 14.22 -1.20 -8.46
N GLN A 22 13.53 -0.63 -7.47
CA GLN A 22 13.08 -1.38 -6.30
C GLN A 22 12.11 -2.49 -6.67
N TYR A 23 11.13 -2.22 -7.53
CA TYR A 23 10.20 -3.24 -8.01
C TYR A 23 10.94 -4.39 -8.70
N LEU A 24 11.93 -4.09 -9.55
CA LEU A 24 12.75 -5.11 -10.23
C LEU A 24 13.62 -5.90 -9.25
N ILE A 25 14.34 -5.23 -8.33
CA ILE A 25 15.16 -5.90 -7.31
C ILE A 25 14.29 -6.84 -6.47
N PHE A 26 13.14 -6.35 -6.01
CA PHE A 26 12.18 -7.13 -5.23
C PHE A 26 11.72 -8.37 -6.02
N THR A 27 11.22 -8.16 -7.24
CA THR A 27 10.66 -9.21 -8.09
C THR A 27 11.70 -10.28 -8.40
N LEU A 28 12.90 -9.86 -8.81
CA LEU A 28 13.97 -10.79 -9.16
C LEU A 28 14.48 -11.55 -7.93
N ALA A 29 14.65 -10.87 -6.80
CA ALA A 29 15.08 -11.55 -5.58
C ALA A 29 14.02 -12.54 -5.08
N ALA A 30 12.74 -12.19 -5.11
CA ALA A 30 11.66 -13.10 -4.71
C ALA A 30 11.56 -14.33 -5.63
N GLY A 31 11.62 -14.15 -6.96
CA GLY A 31 11.44 -15.23 -7.93
C GLY A 31 12.63 -16.15 -8.16
N PHE A 32 13.85 -15.64 -7.98
CA PHE A 32 15.08 -16.31 -8.43
C PHE A 32 16.06 -16.64 -7.31
N THR A 33 15.72 -16.41 -6.05
CA THR A 33 16.59 -16.76 -4.92
C THR A 33 15.96 -17.80 -4.02
N SER A 34 16.77 -18.72 -3.51
CA SER A 34 16.33 -19.70 -2.52
C SER A 34 16.16 -19.06 -1.13
N PRO A 35 15.32 -19.64 -0.25
CA PRO A 35 15.08 -19.14 1.11
C PRO A 35 16.34 -18.85 1.94
N ARG A 36 17.39 -19.63 1.74
CA ARG A 36 18.65 -19.54 2.50
C ARG A 36 19.72 -18.70 1.82
N SER A 37 19.43 -18.11 0.67
CA SER A 37 20.43 -17.37 -0.09
C SER A 37 20.82 -16.06 0.60
N PRO A 38 22.12 -15.78 0.81
CA PRO A 38 22.57 -14.50 1.35
C PRO A 38 22.26 -13.33 0.40
N THR A 39 21.99 -13.60 -0.89
CA THR A 39 21.57 -12.58 -1.85
C THR A 39 20.26 -11.91 -1.45
N ARG A 40 19.42 -12.56 -0.64
CA ARG A 40 18.19 -11.94 -0.13
C ARG A 40 18.48 -10.77 0.81
N LEU A 41 19.51 -10.90 1.65
CA LEU A 41 19.95 -9.82 2.55
C LEU A 41 20.60 -8.67 1.77
N LEU A 42 21.38 -9.00 0.74
CA LEU A 42 21.92 -7.99 -0.18
C LEU A 42 20.80 -7.22 -0.88
N ALA A 43 19.79 -7.92 -1.42
CA ALA A 43 18.63 -7.29 -2.03
C ALA A 43 17.87 -6.40 -1.03
N PHE A 44 17.68 -6.84 0.22
CA PHE A 44 17.09 -6.00 1.27
C PHE A 44 17.92 -4.72 1.51
N ALA A 45 19.24 -4.85 1.66
CA ALA A 45 20.12 -3.69 1.85
C ALA A 45 20.06 -2.72 0.66
N LEU A 46 20.03 -3.25 -0.57
CA LEU A 46 19.86 -2.45 -1.79
C LEU A 46 18.49 -1.75 -1.81
N LEU A 47 17.40 -2.44 -1.45
CA LEU A 47 16.07 -1.84 -1.36
C LEU A 47 16.03 -0.72 -0.33
N SER A 48 16.62 -0.91 0.85
CA SER A 48 16.73 0.11 1.90
C SER A 48 17.57 1.31 1.44
N PHE A 49 18.68 1.06 0.74
CA PHE A 49 19.50 2.12 0.15
C PHE A 49 18.74 2.90 -0.92
N CYS A 50 18.01 2.22 -1.80
CA CYS A 50 17.11 2.84 -2.77
C CYS A 50 16.02 3.68 -2.08
N THR A 51 15.43 3.20 -0.99
CA THR A 51 14.46 3.97 -0.21
C THR A 51 15.08 5.24 0.34
N TRP A 52 16.26 5.15 0.97
CA TRP A 52 16.98 6.31 1.47
C TRP A 52 17.28 7.30 0.35
N LEU A 53 17.82 6.83 -0.78
CA LEU A 53 18.14 7.66 -1.94
C LEU A 53 16.90 8.33 -2.53
N GLY A 54 15.79 7.59 -2.61
CA GLY A 54 14.51 8.05 -3.14
C GLY A 54 13.89 9.13 -2.28
N ILE A 55 13.85 8.93 -0.96
CA ILE A 55 13.35 9.93 0.00
C ILE A 55 14.24 11.18 0.00
N TYR A 56 15.57 11.00 0.01
CA TYR A 56 16.52 12.11 0.00
C TYR A 56 16.38 12.99 -1.25
N ASN A 57 16.19 12.39 -2.42
CA ASN A 57 16.06 13.10 -3.69
C ASN A 57 14.61 13.47 -4.05
N PHE A 58 13.62 13.09 -3.24
CA PHE A 58 12.21 13.31 -3.55
C PHE A 58 11.89 14.81 -3.71
N PRO A 59 12.20 15.70 -2.74
CA PRO A 59 11.84 17.12 -2.84
C PRO A 59 12.56 17.85 -3.98
N ARG A 60 13.75 17.35 -4.38
CA ARG A 60 14.52 17.92 -5.48
C ARG A 60 13.89 17.65 -6.84
N ASN A 61 13.27 16.48 -7.03
CA ASN A 61 12.75 16.04 -8.33
C ASN A 61 11.22 16.20 -8.42
N ILE A 62 10.51 16.08 -7.30
CA ILE A 62 9.06 16.14 -7.24
C ILE A 62 8.69 17.20 -6.20
N GLN A 63 8.30 18.37 -6.70
CA GLN A 63 7.87 19.49 -5.86
C GLN A 63 6.35 19.51 -5.64
N SER A 64 5.61 18.63 -6.31
CA SER A 64 4.15 18.56 -6.15
C SER A 64 3.76 17.79 -4.89
N THR A 65 2.75 18.29 -4.18
CA THR A 65 2.02 17.58 -3.11
C THR A 65 0.90 16.70 -3.66
N SER A 66 0.98 16.30 -4.95
CA SER A 66 -0.07 15.54 -5.61
C SER A 66 -0.25 14.15 -4.98
N VAL A 67 -1.46 13.61 -5.08
CA VAL A 67 -1.77 12.25 -4.63
C VAL A 67 -0.85 11.22 -5.30
N LEU A 68 -0.51 11.42 -6.58
CA LEU A 68 0.42 10.55 -7.30
C LEU A 68 1.84 10.58 -6.71
N ALA A 69 2.31 11.77 -6.30
CA ALA A 69 3.58 11.88 -5.59
C ALA A 69 3.55 11.15 -4.25
N ALA A 70 2.45 11.27 -3.49
CA ALA A 70 2.29 10.54 -2.22
C ALA A 70 2.26 9.01 -2.42
N ILE A 71 1.57 8.52 -3.45
CA ILE A 71 1.56 7.09 -3.82
C ILE A 71 2.97 6.61 -4.16
N LEU A 72 3.71 7.37 -4.97
CA LEU A 72 5.07 7.02 -5.35
C LEU A 72 6.01 6.99 -4.13
N ALA A 73 5.94 8.00 -3.26
CA ALA A 73 6.71 8.02 -2.01
C ALA A 73 6.36 6.83 -1.11
N GLY A 74 5.07 6.50 -0.99
CA GLY A 74 4.59 5.34 -0.24
C GLY A 74 5.11 4.01 -0.81
N ALA A 75 5.12 3.84 -2.14
CA ALA A 75 5.67 2.65 -2.79
C ALA A 75 7.18 2.50 -2.53
N ILE A 76 7.93 3.61 -2.60
CA ILE A 76 9.38 3.63 -2.32
C ILE A 76 9.68 3.25 -0.86
N ALA A 77 8.90 3.78 0.08
CA ALA A 77 9.06 3.51 1.50
C ALA A 77 8.58 2.11 1.90
N GLY A 78 7.51 1.62 1.28
CA GLY A 78 6.89 0.34 1.61
C GLY A 78 7.60 -0.88 1.06
N SER A 79 8.31 -0.75 -0.06
CA SER A 79 9.04 -1.85 -0.72
C SER A 79 9.95 -2.66 0.21
N PRO A 80 10.89 -2.07 0.98
CA PRO A 80 11.75 -2.84 1.88
C PRO A 80 10.96 -3.54 3.00
N LEU A 81 9.87 -2.95 3.50
CA LEU A 81 9.05 -3.55 4.56
C LEU A 81 8.30 -4.79 4.03
N GLY A 82 7.69 -4.68 2.85
CA GLY A 82 7.06 -5.82 2.19
C GLY A 82 8.07 -6.92 1.85
N TYR A 83 9.33 -6.55 1.60
CA TYR A 83 10.39 -7.51 1.28
C TYR A 83 10.86 -8.24 2.53
N LEU A 84 11.04 -7.49 3.62
CA LEU A 84 11.37 -8.03 4.93
C LEU A 84 10.32 -9.05 5.38
N ASP A 85 9.03 -8.72 5.32
CA ASP A 85 7.96 -9.66 5.70
C ASP A 85 7.95 -10.90 4.80
N ARG A 86 7.84 -10.73 3.48
CA ARG A 86 7.54 -11.85 2.56
C ARG A 86 8.78 -12.68 2.22
N VAL A 87 9.90 -12.04 1.92
CA VAL A 87 11.10 -12.71 1.38
C VAL A 87 12.10 -13.09 2.46
N ILE A 88 12.24 -12.29 3.53
CA ILE A 88 13.16 -12.58 4.64
C ILE A 88 12.48 -13.37 5.75
N LEU A 89 11.41 -12.85 6.34
CA LEU A 89 10.79 -13.43 7.54
C LEU A 89 9.96 -14.68 7.22
N ARG A 90 9.09 -14.61 6.22
CA ARG A 90 8.28 -15.75 5.77
C ARG A 90 9.02 -16.67 4.80
N ALA A 91 10.19 -16.23 4.34
CA ALA A 91 11.07 -16.98 3.47
C ALA A 91 10.40 -17.49 2.17
N TRP A 92 9.39 -16.77 1.65
CA TRP A 92 8.67 -17.18 0.44
C TRP A 92 9.62 -17.41 -0.73
N ALA A 93 9.40 -18.50 -1.46
CA ALA A 93 10.18 -18.87 -2.63
C ALA A 93 9.28 -19.45 -3.71
N TYR A 94 9.79 -19.44 -4.95
CA TYR A 94 9.02 -19.90 -6.12
C TYR A 94 8.54 -21.34 -5.96
N GLU A 95 9.36 -22.17 -5.33
CA GLU A 95 9.08 -23.58 -5.06
C GLU A 95 7.83 -23.76 -4.17
N ASP A 96 7.51 -22.76 -3.34
CA ASP A 96 6.35 -22.74 -2.45
C ASP A 96 5.13 -22.04 -3.06
N ARG A 97 5.18 -21.63 -4.34
CA ARG A 97 4.12 -20.83 -4.99
C ARG A 97 2.71 -21.42 -4.81
N LYS A 98 2.56 -22.73 -5.00
CA LYS A 98 1.27 -23.42 -4.81
C LYS A 98 0.78 -23.31 -3.36
N ALA A 99 1.69 -23.44 -2.40
CA ALA A 99 1.35 -23.30 -0.99
C ALA A 99 1.02 -21.84 -0.63
N ILE A 100 1.62 -20.86 -1.31
CA ILE A 100 1.43 -19.43 -1.03
C ILE A 100 0.18 -18.84 -1.66
N PHE A 101 -0.04 -19.13 -2.94
CA PHE A 101 -1.12 -18.55 -3.75
C PHE A 101 -2.25 -19.53 -4.04
N GLY A 102 -2.12 -20.78 -3.58
CA GLY A 102 -3.19 -21.76 -3.64
C GLY A 102 -4.36 -21.41 -2.71
N PRO A 103 -5.51 -22.05 -2.92
CA PRO A 103 -6.68 -21.85 -2.07
C PRO A 103 -6.35 -22.25 -0.62
N PRO A 104 -6.95 -21.57 0.38
CA PRO A 104 -6.77 -21.95 1.77
C PRO A 104 -7.19 -23.42 1.99
N PRO A 105 -6.48 -24.17 2.86
CA PRO A 105 -6.77 -25.58 3.09
C PRO A 105 -8.21 -25.75 3.61
N LYS A 106 -8.98 -26.64 2.96
CA LYS A 106 -10.36 -26.97 3.33
C LYS A 106 -10.39 -27.61 4.72
N GLY A 107 -10.68 -26.83 5.75
CA GLY A 107 -10.68 -27.33 7.13
C GLY A 107 -11.11 -26.33 8.20
N LYS A 108 -12.30 -25.73 8.08
CA LYS A 108 -13.37 -25.68 9.11
C LYS A 108 -14.51 -24.75 8.67
N GLU A 109 -15.67 -25.41 8.47
CA GLU A 109 -17.05 -24.95 8.30
C GLU A 109 -17.53 -24.35 6.97
N LYS A 110 -18.64 -24.95 6.53
CA LYS A 110 -19.44 -24.70 5.33
C LYS A 110 -20.50 -23.63 5.65
N THR A 111 -20.78 -22.78 4.67
CA THR A 111 -22.16 -22.49 4.27
C THR A 111 -22.18 -22.37 2.74
N ASP A 112 -23.24 -22.91 2.16
CA ASP A 112 -23.51 -23.07 0.73
C ASP A 112 -23.34 -21.78 -0.10
N ASP A 113 -23.12 -21.98 -1.40
CA ASP A 113 -23.17 -20.98 -2.49
C ASP A 113 -21.99 -20.02 -2.68
N GLN A 114 -20.77 -20.42 -2.33
CA GLN A 114 -19.60 -19.85 -3.00
C GLN A 114 -19.32 -20.62 -4.28
N ARG A 115 -19.81 -20.06 -5.41
CA ARG A 115 -19.23 -20.33 -6.74
C ARG A 115 -17.71 -20.32 -6.58
N PRO A 116 -16.97 -21.27 -7.18
CA PRO A 116 -15.53 -21.26 -7.08
C PRO A 116 -15.06 -19.89 -7.56
N ILE A 117 -14.60 -19.06 -6.61
CA ILE A 117 -13.75 -17.93 -6.93
C ILE A 117 -12.66 -18.59 -7.73
N SER A 118 -12.58 -18.24 -9.01
CA SER A 118 -11.57 -18.72 -9.93
C SER A 118 -10.21 -18.36 -9.33
N GLY A 119 -9.71 -19.23 -8.45
CA GLY A 119 -8.33 -19.28 -8.06
C GLY A 119 -7.51 -19.49 -9.33
N PRO A 120 -6.23 -19.09 -9.32
CA PRO A 120 -5.36 -19.40 -10.42
C PRO A 120 -5.49 -20.90 -10.69
N GLY A 121 -5.81 -21.24 -11.95
CA GLY A 121 -5.95 -22.62 -12.39
C GLY A 121 -4.78 -23.45 -11.89
N VAL A 122 -5.03 -24.73 -11.64
CA VAL A 122 -4.04 -25.77 -11.26
C VAL A 122 -2.66 -25.35 -11.76
N ILE A 123 -1.81 -24.85 -10.85
CA ILE A 123 -0.55 -24.20 -11.20
C ILE A 123 0.48 -25.27 -11.56
N ASP A 124 0.26 -26.03 -12.62
CA ASP A 124 1.27 -26.91 -13.20
C ASP A 124 2.05 -26.12 -14.25
N ASP A 125 2.69 -25.04 -13.82
CA ASP A 125 3.58 -24.24 -14.68
C ASP A 125 4.99 -24.84 -14.65
N GLU A 126 5.55 -25.10 -15.83
CA GLU A 126 6.97 -25.42 -15.99
C GLU A 126 7.84 -24.33 -15.36
N ASP A 127 8.96 -24.73 -14.73
CA ASP A 127 9.93 -23.80 -14.16
C ASP A 127 10.65 -23.02 -15.26
N THR A 128 10.03 -21.91 -15.65
CA THR A 128 10.48 -21.00 -16.70
C THR A 128 10.83 -19.64 -16.10
N PHE A 129 11.66 -18.87 -16.80
CA PHE A 129 11.94 -17.48 -16.43
C PHE A 129 10.66 -16.65 -16.23
N GLY A 130 9.68 -16.81 -17.12
CA GLY A 130 8.40 -16.12 -17.05
C GLY A 130 7.60 -16.46 -15.78
N SER A 131 7.55 -17.74 -15.41
CA SER A 131 6.85 -18.20 -14.20
C SER A 131 7.48 -17.65 -12.91
N ARG A 132 8.82 -17.64 -12.83
CA ARG A 132 9.56 -17.07 -11.69
C ARG A 132 9.40 -15.56 -11.59
N TYR A 133 9.45 -14.85 -12.72
CA TYR A 133 9.20 -13.42 -12.77
C TYR A 133 7.76 -13.08 -12.34
N SER A 134 6.77 -13.84 -12.84
CA SER A 134 5.38 -13.66 -12.45
C SER A 134 5.17 -13.89 -10.95
N PHE A 135 5.77 -14.92 -10.38
CA PHE A 135 5.74 -15.16 -8.94
C PHE A 135 6.36 -13.99 -8.18
N GLY A 136 7.56 -13.53 -8.56
CA GLY A 136 8.20 -12.41 -7.90
C GLY A 136 7.37 -11.12 -7.96
N SER A 137 6.72 -10.87 -9.10
CA SER A 137 5.82 -9.74 -9.30
C SER A 137 4.60 -9.83 -8.38
N GLU A 138 3.98 -11.01 -8.30
CA GLU A 138 2.84 -11.29 -7.42
C GLU A 138 3.24 -11.12 -5.95
N VAL A 139 4.38 -11.68 -5.53
CA VAL A 139 4.95 -11.52 -4.19
C VAL A 139 5.28 -10.06 -3.90
N SER A 140 5.62 -9.22 -4.89
CA SER A 140 5.83 -7.79 -4.68
C SER A 140 4.53 -7.02 -4.45
N GLY A 141 3.47 -7.36 -5.19
CA GLY A 141 2.17 -6.67 -5.14
C GLY A 141 1.23 -7.13 -4.03
N VAL A 142 1.39 -8.36 -3.52
CA VAL A 142 0.43 -8.96 -2.57
C VAL A 142 0.65 -8.48 -1.13
N VAL A 143 -0.15 -7.51 -0.67
CA VAL A 143 -0.06 -7.00 0.72
C VAL A 143 -0.97 -7.78 1.67
N ARG A 144 -2.18 -8.15 1.21
CA ARG A 144 -3.24 -8.72 2.06
C ARG A 144 -3.55 -10.19 1.81
N GLY A 145 -2.89 -10.83 0.83
CA GLY A 145 -3.06 -12.25 0.53
C GLY A 145 -4.50 -12.64 0.16
N ILE A 146 -5.29 -11.73 -0.41
CA ILE A 146 -6.72 -11.95 -0.64
C ILE A 146 -6.92 -13.11 -1.60
N GLY A 147 -7.70 -14.11 -1.20
CA GLY A 147 -7.96 -15.31 -1.97
C GLY A 147 -6.85 -16.37 -1.90
N THR A 148 -5.83 -16.16 -1.07
CA THR A 148 -4.70 -17.09 -0.91
C THR A 148 -4.67 -17.76 0.45
N SER A 149 -3.82 -18.76 0.63
CA SER A 149 -3.61 -19.42 1.93
C SER A 149 -3.03 -18.48 3.01
N PHE A 150 -2.46 -17.35 2.61
CA PHE A 150 -1.87 -16.32 3.49
C PHE A 150 -2.75 -15.08 3.64
N GLU A 151 -4.03 -15.23 3.33
CA GLU A 151 -5.02 -14.18 3.57
C GLU A 151 -4.98 -13.69 5.01
N ILE A 152 -4.85 -12.36 5.19
CA ILE A 152 -4.91 -11.77 6.52
C ILE A 152 -6.29 -12.05 7.13
N LYS A 153 -6.34 -12.27 8.44
CA LYS A 153 -7.63 -12.49 9.12
C LYS A 153 -8.49 -11.23 9.00
N TYR A 154 -9.81 -11.44 8.99
CA TYR A 154 -10.83 -10.38 9.10
C TYR A 154 -10.91 -9.39 7.94
N ILE A 155 -10.56 -9.78 6.71
CA ILE A 155 -10.75 -8.90 5.55
C ILE A 155 -12.23 -8.49 5.41
N PRO A 156 -12.52 -7.18 5.33
CA PRO A 156 -13.89 -6.69 5.15
C PRO A 156 -14.54 -7.27 3.88
N PRO A 157 -15.79 -7.75 3.96
CA PRO A 157 -16.55 -8.11 2.76
C PRO A 157 -16.93 -6.87 1.95
N PHE A 158 -17.39 -7.06 0.71
CA PHE A 158 -17.94 -5.95 -0.08
C PHE A 158 -19.26 -5.42 0.47
N SER A 159 -20.03 -6.26 1.16
CA SER A 159 -21.27 -5.92 1.83
C SER A 159 -21.29 -6.54 3.21
N SER A 160 -21.60 -5.73 4.24
CA SER A 160 -21.78 -6.24 5.60
C SER A 160 -23.03 -7.11 5.74
N SER A 161 -24.06 -6.85 4.92
CA SER A 161 -25.32 -7.59 4.94
C SER A 161 -25.27 -8.91 4.17
N ASP A 162 -24.39 -8.98 3.16
CA ASP A 162 -24.14 -10.19 2.37
C ASP A 162 -22.64 -10.39 2.19
N PRO A 163 -21.98 -11.14 3.10
CA PRO A 163 -20.54 -11.39 3.03
C PRO A 163 -20.08 -12.13 1.77
N GLY A 164 -20.99 -12.84 1.08
CA GLY A 164 -20.71 -13.55 -0.18
C GLY A 164 -20.82 -12.66 -1.42
N TYR A 165 -21.33 -11.44 -1.28
CA TYR A 165 -21.52 -10.52 -2.39
C TYR A 165 -20.18 -10.13 -3.03
N VAL A 166 -20.11 -10.27 -4.35
CA VAL A 166 -19.03 -9.73 -5.18
C VAL A 166 -19.66 -8.83 -6.25
N PRO A 167 -19.29 -7.55 -6.33
CA PRO A 167 -19.85 -6.64 -7.32
C PRO A 167 -19.47 -7.05 -8.74
N SER A 168 -20.29 -6.66 -9.72
CA SER A 168 -19.90 -6.79 -11.12
C SER A 168 -18.67 -5.91 -11.43
N PRO A 169 -17.81 -6.27 -12.40
CA PRO A 169 -16.62 -5.50 -12.72
C PRO A 169 -16.91 -4.03 -13.05
N ALA A 170 -17.98 -3.76 -13.81
CA ALA A 170 -18.40 -2.41 -14.15
C ALA A 170 -18.85 -1.61 -12.92
N ALA A 171 -19.66 -2.22 -12.04
CA ALA A 171 -20.10 -1.58 -10.80
C ALA A 171 -18.92 -1.31 -9.85
N PHE A 172 -17.98 -2.24 -9.76
CA PHE A 172 -16.76 -2.08 -8.97
C PHE A 172 -15.91 -0.91 -9.48
N ILE A 173 -15.62 -0.86 -10.79
CA ILE A 173 -14.82 0.22 -11.38
C ILE A 173 -15.51 1.57 -11.18
N ALA A 174 -16.82 1.66 -11.45
CA ALA A 174 -17.59 2.88 -11.24
C ALA A 174 -17.52 3.34 -9.77
N SER A 175 -17.69 2.41 -8.82
CA SER A 175 -17.56 2.71 -7.39
C SER A 175 -16.16 3.22 -7.03
N LYS A 176 -15.10 2.57 -7.53
CA LYS A 176 -13.72 3.02 -7.29
C LYS A 176 -13.45 4.40 -7.87
N PHE A 177 -13.95 4.68 -9.07
CA PHE A 177 -13.81 5.99 -9.70
C PHE A 177 -14.48 7.10 -8.87
N MET A 178 -15.71 6.86 -8.39
CA MET A 178 -16.40 7.80 -7.51
C MET A 178 -15.66 8.02 -6.19
N ILE A 179 -15.13 6.96 -5.57
CA ILE A 179 -14.32 7.06 -4.34
C ILE A 179 -13.04 7.87 -4.61
N ILE A 180 -12.36 7.63 -5.73
CA ILE A 180 -11.13 8.36 -6.09
C ILE A 180 -11.41 9.85 -6.26
N ILE A 181 -12.48 10.22 -6.97
CA ILE A 181 -12.89 11.63 -7.14
C ILE A 181 -13.20 12.26 -5.78
N ALA A 182 -14.02 11.59 -4.95
CA ALA A 182 -14.37 12.10 -3.63
C ALA A 182 -13.12 12.28 -2.75
N CYS A 183 -12.21 11.31 -2.75
CA CYS A 183 -10.96 11.36 -1.99
C CYS A 183 -10.02 12.45 -2.50
N HIS A 184 -9.99 12.71 -3.81
CA HIS A 184 -9.20 13.80 -4.38
C HIS A 184 -9.63 15.16 -3.80
N TYR A 185 -10.94 15.46 -3.81
CA TYR A 185 -11.44 16.70 -3.20
C TYR A 185 -11.22 16.75 -1.69
N ILE A 186 -11.42 15.64 -0.97
CA ILE A 186 -11.13 15.57 0.47
C ILE A 186 -9.66 15.90 0.75
N VAL A 187 -8.74 15.36 -0.06
CA VAL A 187 -7.30 15.64 0.06
C VAL A 187 -7.00 17.12 -0.18
N GLU A 188 -7.58 17.73 -1.21
CA GLU A 188 -7.40 19.16 -1.50
C GLU A 188 -7.94 20.03 -0.36
N TYR A 189 -9.20 19.84 0.06
CA TYR A 189 -9.79 20.64 1.14
C TYR A 189 -9.05 20.48 2.47
N THR A 190 -8.62 19.26 2.82
CA THR A 190 -7.87 19.03 4.06
C THR A 190 -6.47 19.66 4.01
N MET A 191 -5.88 19.84 2.83
CA MET A 191 -4.62 20.57 2.67
C MET A 191 -4.84 22.08 2.74
N ASP A 192 -5.86 22.60 2.07
CA ASP A 192 -6.19 24.03 2.12
C ASP A 192 -6.46 24.49 3.56
N TRP A 193 -7.22 23.72 4.33
CA TRP A 193 -7.47 24.02 5.74
C TRP A 193 -6.19 24.08 6.59
N ARG A 194 -5.23 23.19 6.34
CA ARG A 194 -3.97 23.18 7.09
C ARG A 194 -3.09 24.38 6.75
N VAL A 195 -3.04 24.74 5.48
CA VAL A 195 -2.23 25.87 5.00
C VAL A 195 -2.86 27.21 5.42
N ALA A 196 -4.18 27.24 5.63
CA ALA A 196 -4.90 28.41 6.09
C ALA A 196 -4.67 28.77 7.57
N PHE A 197 -4.15 27.86 8.40
CA PHE A 197 -3.82 28.17 9.78
C PHE A 197 -2.68 29.19 9.87
N ASP A 198 -2.74 30.05 10.89
CA ASP A 198 -1.65 30.96 11.19
C ASP A 198 -0.38 30.18 11.53
N LYS A 199 0.71 30.49 10.81
CA LYS A 199 2.03 29.89 10.98
C LYS A 199 2.59 30.12 12.38
N SER A 200 2.14 31.16 13.08
CA SER A 200 2.54 31.44 14.47
C SER A 200 2.16 30.29 15.43
N LEU A 201 1.12 29.53 15.12
CA LEU A 201 0.64 28.39 15.91
C LEU A 201 1.57 27.16 15.81
N PHE A 202 2.53 27.17 14.89
CA PHE A 202 3.46 26.07 14.61
C PHE A 202 4.90 26.38 14.99
N LEU A 203 5.14 27.48 15.72
CA LEU A 203 6.47 27.84 16.15
C LEU A 203 7.07 26.73 17.05
N PRO A 204 8.40 26.51 17.01
CA PRO A 204 9.06 25.53 17.87
C PRO A 204 8.74 25.72 19.37
N SER A 205 8.56 26.97 19.81
CA SER A 205 8.15 27.31 21.18
C SER A 205 6.75 26.78 21.55
N LYS A 206 5.88 26.54 20.57
CA LYS A 206 4.53 26.03 20.77
C LYS A 206 4.47 24.50 20.82
N VAL A 207 5.55 23.77 20.48
CA VAL A 207 5.66 22.30 20.48
C VAL A 207 5.49 21.66 21.88
N PRO A 208 6.19 22.10 22.94
CA PRO A 208 6.14 21.45 24.26
C PRO A 208 4.86 21.81 25.04
N PHE A 209 3.71 21.41 24.49
CA PHE A 209 2.37 21.80 24.95
C PHE A 209 2.14 21.65 26.45
N PHE A 210 2.47 20.47 26.99
CA PHE A 210 2.27 20.17 28.42
C PHE A 210 3.24 20.90 29.36
N ALA A 211 4.33 21.47 28.84
CA ALA A 211 5.28 22.26 29.63
C ALA A 211 4.93 23.76 29.66
N ARG A 212 3.92 24.19 28.90
CA ARG A 212 3.50 25.60 28.76
C ARG A 212 2.01 25.80 28.99
N LEU A 213 1.37 24.98 29.84
CA LEU A 213 -0.08 25.00 30.03
C LEU A 213 -0.62 26.41 30.39
N ASP A 214 0.18 27.22 31.08
CA ASP A 214 -0.15 28.61 31.45
C ASP A 214 -0.19 29.58 30.25
N ASP A 215 0.42 29.22 29.11
CA ASP A 215 0.47 29.98 27.83
C ASP A 215 -0.28 29.26 26.68
N VAL A 216 -1.11 28.26 26.99
CA VAL A 216 -1.94 27.59 25.97
C VAL A 216 -3.20 28.40 25.70
N THR A 217 -3.38 28.83 24.46
CA THR A 217 -4.60 29.52 24.01
C THR A 217 -5.64 28.53 23.46
N LEU A 218 -6.88 29.00 23.27
CA LEU A 218 -7.90 28.20 22.58
C LEU A 218 -7.46 27.88 21.13
N ASP A 219 -6.81 28.83 20.46
CA ASP A 219 -6.30 28.64 19.09
C ASP A 219 -5.23 27.53 19.02
N ASP A 220 -4.35 27.44 20.02
CA ASP A 220 -3.39 26.34 20.15
C ASP A 220 -4.10 24.97 20.19
N VAL A 221 -5.18 24.88 20.96
CA VAL A 221 -5.97 23.65 21.12
C VAL A 221 -6.71 23.32 19.82
N LEU A 222 -7.40 24.30 19.23
CA LEU A 222 -8.16 24.13 18.01
C LEU A 222 -7.27 23.75 16.83
N ALA A 223 -6.12 24.40 16.67
CA ALA A 223 -5.16 24.04 15.62
C ALA A 223 -4.71 22.58 15.76
N ARG A 224 -4.34 22.14 16.96
CA ARG A 224 -3.92 20.75 17.20
C ARG A 224 -5.04 19.75 16.92
N LEU A 225 -6.27 20.05 17.34
CA LEU A 225 -7.43 19.21 17.11
C LEU A 225 -7.73 19.09 15.61
N ILE A 226 -7.89 20.23 14.92
CA ILE A 226 -8.28 20.28 13.51
C ILE A 226 -7.20 19.66 12.63
N ILE A 227 -5.92 19.96 12.90
CA ILE A 227 -4.80 19.41 12.13
C ILE A 227 -4.64 17.92 12.38
N GLY A 228 -4.81 17.47 13.62
CA GLY A 228 -4.84 16.05 13.95
C GLY A 228 -5.95 15.32 13.18
N LEU A 229 -7.19 15.82 13.25
CA LEU A 229 -8.33 15.23 12.56
C LEU A 229 -8.16 15.23 11.04
N THR A 230 -7.79 16.37 10.45
CA THR A 230 -7.55 16.46 9.00
C THR A 230 -6.37 15.60 8.56
N THR A 231 -5.38 15.34 9.43
CA THR A 231 -4.31 14.35 9.20
C THR A 231 -4.86 12.95 9.01
N TRP A 232 -5.74 12.50 9.88
CA TRP A 232 -6.33 11.17 9.75
C TRP A 232 -7.25 11.06 8.53
N ILE A 233 -8.08 12.08 8.28
CA ILE A 233 -8.97 12.11 7.10
C ILE A 233 -8.16 12.08 5.80
N TYR A 234 -7.11 12.90 5.70
CA TYR A 234 -6.21 12.93 4.55
C TYR A 234 -5.54 11.56 4.32
N ASN A 235 -5.00 10.94 5.37
CA ASN A 235 -4.34 9.63 5.24
C ASN A 235 -5.34 8.54 4.81
N TYR A 236 -6.55 8.54 5.37
CA TYR A 236 -7.62 7.64 4.96
C TYR A 236 -7.95 7.80 3.47
N ALA A 237 -8.15 9.03 3.01
CA ALA A 237 -8.45 9.33 1.61
C ALA A 237 -7.31 8.91 0.68
N ILE A 238 -6.05 9.18 1.05
CA ILE A 238 -4.89 8.73 0.26
C ILE A 238 -4.82 7.22 0.18
N LEU A 239 -5.04 6.49 1.27
CA LEU A 239 -5.03 5.03 1.25
C LEU A 239 -6.15 4.48 0.35
N GLN A 240 -7.33 5.08 0.37
CA GLN A 240 -8.41 4.70 -0.55
C GLN A 240 -8.01 4.88 -2.02
N VAL A 241 -7.32 5.97 -2.38
CA VAL A 241 -6.82 6.18 -3.75
C VAL A 241 -5.67 5.21 -4.07
N PHE A 242 -4.75 5.01 -3.12
CA PHE A 242 -3.60 4.10 -3.24
C PHE A 242 -4.03 2.67 -3.57
N PHE A 243 -5.08 2.16 -2.91
CA PHE A 243 -5.65 0.85 -3.25
C PHE A 243 -6.63 0.90 -4.43
N GLY A 244 -7.33 2.03 -4.63
CA GLY A 244 -8.39 2.17 -5.63
C GLY A 244 -7.88 2.22 -7.07
N ILE A 245 -6.82 2.97 -7.36
CA ILE A 245 -6.28 3.11 -8.72
C ILE A 245 -5.77 1.74 -9.24
N PRO A 246 -4.87 1.02 -8.53
CA PRO A 246 -4.41 -0.28 -9.00
C PRO A 246 -5.55 -1.30 -9.11
N ALA A 247 -6.53 -1.27 -8.20
CA ALA A 247 -7.69 -2.16 -8.27
C ALA A 247 -8.53 -1.91 -9.52
N ALA A 248 -8.83 -0.65 -9.84
CA ALA A 248 -9.60 -0.30 -11.03
C ALA A 248 -8.86 -0.72 -12.31
N ILE A 249 -7.54 -0.49 -12.37
CA ILE A 249 -6.69 -0.92 -13.49
C ILE A 249 -6.70 -2.45 -13.60
N ALA A 250 -6.44 -3.17 -12.50
CA ALA A 250 -6.39 -4.63 -12.50
C ALA A 250 -7.71 -5.27 -12.93
N VAL A 251 -8.85 -4.77 -12.42
CA VAL A 251 -10.19 -5.26 -12.80
C VAL A 251 -10.52 -4.90 -14.25
N ALA A 252 -10.06 -3.77 -14.77
CA ALA A 252 -10.26 -3.42 -16.18
C ALA A 252 -9.55 -4.41 -17.13
N PHE A 253 -8.34 -4.86 -16.78
CA PHE A 253 -7.59 -5.84 -17.58
C PHE A 253 -7.97 -7.30 -17.29
N LYS A 254 -8.34 -7.62 -16.04
CA LYS A 254 -8.76 -8.95 -15.60
C LYS A 254 -10.06 -8.83 -14.80
N PRO A 255 -11.23 -8.77 -15.47
CA PRO A 255 -12.53 -8.61 -14.79
C PRO A 255 -12.85 -9.69 -13.76
N SER A 256 -12.28 -10.89 -13.87
CA SER A 256 -12.46 -11.97 -12.89
C SER A 256 -11.76 -11.72 -11.54
N SER A 257 -10.87 -10.71 -11.45
CA SER A 257 -10.10 -10.42 -10.24
C SER A 257 -10.86 -9.60 -9.19
N VAL A 258 -12.12 -9.18 -9.42
CA VAL A 258 -12.84 -8.31 -8.48
C VAL A 258 -12.80 -8.82 -7.03
N GLY A 259 -12.96 -10.13 -6.83
CA GLY A 259 -12.90 -10.76 -5.50
C GLY A 259 -11.56 -10.59 -4.77
N GLU A 260 -10.46 -10.40 -5.51
CA GLU A 260 -9.10 -10.18 -4.99
C GLU A 260 -8.92 -8.75 -4.44
N TRP A 261 -9.84 -7.82 -4.75
CA TRP A 261 -9.76 -6.39 -4.42
C TRP A 261 -10.80 -5.96 -3.37
N ARG A 262 -11.01 -6.80 -2.35
CA ARG A 262 -11.89 -6.46 -1.21
C ARG A 262 -11.48 -5.14 -0.53
N PRO A 263 -12.44 -4.42 0.08
CA PRO A 263 -12.18 -3.11 0.67
C PRO A 263 -10.98 -3.11 1.64
N PRO A 264 -10.15 -2.06 1.64
CA PRO A 264 -9.01 -1.95 2.55
C PRO A 264 -9.40 -1.62 4.00
N PHE A 265 -10.61 -1.14 4.22
CA PHE A 265 -11.15 -0.77 5.52
C PHE A 265 -12.55 -1.36 5.69
N GLY A 266 -12.91 -1.65 6.93
CA GLY A 266 -14.27 -2.00 7.31
C GLY A 266 -15.20 -0.79 7.35
N SER A 267 -16.40 -0.99 7.91
CA SER A 267 -17.34 0.10 8.11
C SER A 267 -16.79 1.09 9.12
N ILE A 268 -16.96 2.39 8.87
CA ILE A 268 -16.64 3.45 9.85
C ILE A 268 -17.48 3.27 11.13
N GLN A 269 -18.67 2.68 11.02
CA GLN A 269 -19.52 2.36 12.17
C GLN A 269 -18.88 1.33 13.10
N ASP A 270 -18.00 0.49 12.58
CA ASP A 270 -17.27 -0.53 13.33
C ASP A 270 -15.88 -0.06 13.80
N ALA A 271 -15.56 1.23 13.61
CA ALA A 271 -14.28 1.81 13.98
C ALA A 271 -14.08 2.05 15.49
N TYR A 272 -14.99 1.55 16.33
CA TYR A 272 -14.81 1.52 17.79
C TYR A 272 -13.77 0.48 18.24
N THR A 273 -13.33 -0.41 17.33
CA THR A 273 -12.14 -1.25 17.52
C THR A 273 -11.19 -1.13 16.34
N MET A 274 -9.88 -1.26 16.60
CA MET A 274 -8.87 -1.33 15.53
C MET A 274 -9.14 -2.48 14.55
N ARG A 275 -9.64 -3.60 15.06
CA ARG A 275 -10.05 -4.76 14.25
C ARG A 275 -11.20 -4.36 13.32
N GLY A 276 -12.32 -3.86 13.84
CA GLY A 276 -13.46 -3.45 13.01
C GLY A 276 -13.13 -2.42 11.92
N PHE A 277 -12.20 -1.48 12.19
CA PHE A 277 -11.76 -0.51 11.18
C PHE A 277 -10.85 -1.11 10.10
N TRP A 278 -9.83 -1.89 10.48
CA TRP A 278 -8.83 -2.42 9.54
C TRP A 278 -9.21 -3.76 8.92
N GLY A 279 -10.15 -4.47 9.54
CA GLY A 279 -10.30 -5.92 9.42
C GLY A 279 -9.58 -6.64 10.55
#